data_AF-M0ZVD4-F1
#
_entry.id   AF-M0ZVD4-F1
#
_cell.length_a   1.000
_cell.length_b   1.000
_cell.length_c   1.000
_cell.angle_alpha   90.00
_cell.angle_beta   90.00
_cell.angle_gamma   90.00
#
_symmetry.space_group_name_H-M   'P 1'
#
loop_
_entity.id
_entity.type
_entity.pdbx_description
1 polymer ?
#
loop_
_entity_poly.entity_id
_entity_poly.type
_entity_poly.pdbx_seq_one_letter_code
_entity_poly.pdbx_strand_id
1 'polypeptide(L)' 'MGQKINPLGFRLGTTQGHHSLWFSQPKNYSEGLQEDKKIRDCIKNYVQKNMRTSSGIEGIDTYRD' A
#
# COMPACT_ATOMS: atom_id res chain seq x y z
N MET A 1 -5.85 23.78 -20.24
CA MET A 1 -4.93 22.70 -19.78
C MET A 1 -5.74 21.73 -18.93
N GLY A 2 -5.78 20.44 -19.29
CA GLY A 2 -6.61 19.43 -18.62
C GLY A 2 -5.83 18.64 -17.56
N GLN A 3 -6.50 18.31 -16.45
CA GLN A 3 -5.94 17.43 -15.43
C GLN A 3 -5.91 15.98 -15.93
N LYS A 4 -4.76 15.30 -15.79
CA LYS A 4 -4.60 13.89 -16.14
C LYS A 4 -4.84 13.01 -14.93
N ILE A 5 -5.53 11.89 -15.13
CA ILE A 5 -5.77 10.88 -14.08
C ILE A 5 -4.48 10.12 -13.75
N ASN A 6 -4.36 9.65 -12.50
CA ASN A 6 -3.28 8.74 -12.13
C ASN A 6 -3.45 7.39 -12.88
N PRO A 7 -2.47 6.97 -13.70
CA PRO A 7 -2.60 5.77 -14.53
C PRO A 7 -2.61 4.46 -13.75
N LEU A 8 -2.16 4.45 -12.48
CA LEU A 8 -2.24 3.27 -11.62
C LEU A 8 -3.68 3.04 -11.16
N GLY A 9 -4.34 4.09 -10.66
CA GLY A 9 -5.74 4.03 -10.27
C GLY A 9 -6.66 3.73 -11.47
N PHE A 10 -6.33 4.27 -12.65
CA PHE A 10 -7.07 4.00 -13.88
C PHE A 10 -7.00 2.53 -14.34
N ARG A 11 -5.91 1.82 -14.01
CA ARG A 11 -5.67 0.42 -14.41
C ARG A 11 -6.00 -0.61 -13.32
N LEU A 12 -6.41 -0.14 -12.14
CA LEU A 12 -6.77 -0.99 -11.01
C LEU A 12 -7.94 -1.91 -11.38
N GLY A 13 -7.79 -3.23 -11.19
CA GLY A 13 -8.82 -4.23 -11.50
C GLY A 13 -8.86 -4.71 -12.95
N THR A 14 -8.01 -4.18 -13.85
CA THR A 14 -7.85 -4.69 -15.22
C THR A 14 -6.46 -5.28 -15.43
N THR A 15 -5.44 -4.44 -15.53
CA THR A 15 -4.04 -4.86 -15.70
C THR A 15 -3.21 -4.75 -14.42
N GLN A 16 -3.68 -3.99 -13.42
CA GLN A 16 -2.99 -3.82 -12.14
C GLN A 16 -3.85 -4.35 -10.98
N GLY A 17 -3.24 -5.20 -10.14
CA GLY A 17 -3.85 -5.73 -8.92
C GLY A 17 -3.79 -4.74 -7.74
N HIS A 18 -4.53 -5.07 -6.69
CA HIS A 18 -4.45 -4.34 -5.43
C HIS A 18 -3.20 -4.75 -4.63
N HIS A 19 -2.55 -3.78 -4.00
CA HIS A 19 -1.41 -4.01 -3.08
C HIS A 19 -1.85 -4.40 -1.66
N SER A 20 -3.15 -4.29 -1.36
CA SER A 20 -3.73 -4.76 -0.10
C SER A 20 -4.87 -5.71 -0.44
N LEU A 21 -4.67 -6.99 -0.15
CA LEU A 21 -5.57 -8.09 -0.46
C LEU A 21 -6.11 -8.67 0.85
N TRP A 22 -7.19 -8.06 1.34
CA TRP A 22 -7.89 -8.48 2.54
C TRP A 22 -9.36 -8.03 2.50
N PHE A 23 -10.20 -8.71 3.27
CA PHE A 23 -11.61 -8.36 3.40
C PHE A 23 -11.96 -8.04 4.86
N SER A 24 -12.86 -7.09 5.08
CA SER A 24 -13.38 -6.77 6.41
C SER A 24 -14.82 -6.29 6.30
N GLN A 25 -15.59 -6.49 7.37
CA GLN A 25 -16.93 -5.93 7.44
C GLN A 25 -16.85 -4.39 7.41
N PRO A 26 -17.84 -3.68 6.84
CA PRO A 26 -17.79 -2.23 6.69
C PRO A 26 -17.51 -1.47 7.99
N LYS A 27 -18.00 -1.99 9.13
CA LYS A 27 -17.77 -1.43 10.47
C LYS A 27 -16.29 -1.46 10.88
N ASN A 28 -15.56 -2.48 10.45
CA ASN A 28 -14.17 -2.76 10.86
C ASN A 28 -13.16 -2.40 9.76
N TYR A 29 -13.63 -1.99 8.57
CA TYR A 29 -12.76 -1.63 7.45
C TYR A 29 -11.82 -0.47 7.78
N SER A 30 -12.32 0.55 8.49
CA SER A 30 -11.52 1.71 8.91
C SER A 30 -10.35 1.30 9.82
N GLU A 31 -10.60 0.37 10.74
CA GLU A 31 -9.57 -0.15 11.65
C GLU A 31 -8.51 -0.94 10.87
N GLY A 32 -8.93 -1.86 10.00
CA GLY A 32 -8.01 -2.62 9.14
C GLY A 32 -7.13 -1.72 8.26
N LEU A 33 -7.70 -0.63 7.72
CA LEU A 33 -6.95 0.35 6.94
C LEU A 33 -5.90 1.10 7.78
N GLN A 34 -6.22 1.43 9.04
CA GLN A 34 -5.29 2.07 9.95
C GLN A 34 -4.14 1.13 10.36
N GLU A 35 -4.43 -0.15 10.59
CA GLU A 35 -3.41 -1.16 10.86
C GLU A 35 -2.45 -1.32 9.69
N ASP A 36 -2.98 -1.45 8.46
CA ASP A 36 -2.17 -1.61 7.25
C ASP A 36 -1.21 -0.41 7.07
N LYS A 37 -1.71 0.82 7.30
CA LYS A 37 -0.89 2.02 7.28
C LYS A 37 0.23 1.98 8.33
N LYS A 38 -0.07 1.62 9.58
CA LYS A 38 0.92 1.53 10.67
C LYS A 38 2.04 0.55 10.33
N ILE A 39 1.69 -0.61 9.76
CA ILE A 39 2.65 -1.64 9.34
C ILE A 39 3.56 -1.10 8.23
N ARG A 40 2.98 -0.52 7.18
CA ARG A 40 3.72 0.06 6.04
C ARG A 40 4.68 1.17 6.48
N ASP A 41 4.22 2.06 7.36
CA ASP A 41 5.03 3.14 7.91
C ASP A 41 6.16 2.59 8.80
N CYS A 42 5.87 1.57 9.62
CA CYS A 42 6.88 0.92 10.46
C CYS A 42 8.00 0.31 9.62
N ILE A 43 7.66 -0.46 8.59
CA ILE A 43 8.63 -1.10 7.68
C ILE A 43 9.47 -0.04 6.97
N LYS A 44 8.82 1.00 6.43
CA LYS A 44 9.52 2.10 5.75
C LYS A 44 10.51 2.81 6.67
N ASN A 45 10.08 3.12 7.91
CA ASN A 45 10.93 3.75 8.91
C ASN A 45 12.08 2.84 9.35
N TYR A 46 11.83 1.55 9.51
CA TYR A 46 12.85 0.57 9.86
C TYR A 46 13.92 0.48 8.77
N VAL A 47 13.50 0.33 7.52
CA VAL A 47 14.43 0.26 6.38
C VAL A 47 15.24 1.54 6.25
N GLN A 48 14.59 2.71 6.34
CA GLN A 48 15.27 4.00 6.25
C GLN A 48 16.34 4.19 7.35
N LYS A 49 16.08 3.69 8.57
CA LYS A 49 17.03 3.81 9.69
C LYS A 49 18.20 2.83 9.60
N ASN A 50 17.98 1.63 9.07
CA ASN A 50 18.95 0.54 9.13
C ASN A 50 19.76 0.37 7.82
N MET A 51 19.22 0.78 6.67
CA MET A 51 19.91 0.64 5.38
C MET A 51 20.69 1.91 5.03
N ARG A 52 22.02 1.79 4.98
CA ARG A 52 22.93 2.87 4.53
C ARG A 52 23.03 2.99 3.00
N THR A 53 22.58 1.97 2.29
CA THR A 53 22.66 1.87 0.82
C THR A 53 21.25 1.86 0.22
N SER A 54 21.05 2.67 -0.82
CA SER A 54 19.74 2.94 -1.44
C SER A 54 19.20 1.73 -2.22
N SER A 55 18.73 0.68 -1.54
CA SER A 55 17.76 -0.22 -2.18
C SER A 55 16.41 0.47 -2.12
N GLY A 56 15.91 0.97 -3.25
CA GLY A 56 14.55 1.48 -3.33
C GLY A 56 13.57 0.36 -3.00
N ILE A 57 12.71 0.55 -2.00
CA ILE A 57 11.62 -0.38 -1.74
C ILE A 57 10.61 -0.22 -2.89
N GLU A 58 10.44 -1.25 -3.71
CA GLU A 58 9.60 -1.20 -4.92
C GLU A 58 8.09 -1.23 -4.60
N GLY A 59 7.71 -1.83 -3.47
CA GLY A 59 6.33 -1.90 -2.98
C GLY A 59 6.22 -2.77 -1.73
N ILE A 60 5.12 -2.62 -0.99
CA ILE A 60 4.76 -3.51 0.12
C ILE A 60 3.39 -4.07 -0.23
N ASP A 61 3.28 -5.39 -0.38
CA ASP A 61 1.98 -6.04 -0.59
C ASP A 61 1.54 -6.68 0.72
N THR A 62 0.28 -6.44 1.12
CA THR A 62 -0.28 -6.98 2.36
C THR A 62 -1.44 -7.91 2.07
N TYR A 63 -1.40 -9.09 2.68
CA TYR A 63 -2.37 -10.17 2.52
C TYR A 63 -2.94 -10.50 3.89
N ARG A 64 -4.26 -10.67 3.99
CA ARG A 64 -4.93 -11.13 5.22
C ARG A 64 -6.03 -12.12 4.86
N ASP A 65 -5.99 -13.28 5.50
CA ASP A 65 -7.00 -14.34 5.37
C ASP A 65 -8.26 -14.04 6.21
#